data_AF-A0A5K1K203-F1
#
_entry.id   AF-A0A5K1K203-F1
#
_cell.length_a   1.000
_cell.length_b   1.000
_cell.length_c   1.000
_cell.angle_alpha   90.00
_cell.angle_beta   90.00
_cell.angle_gamma   90.00
#
_symmetry.space_group_name_H-M   'P 1'
#
loop_
_entity.id
_entity.type
_entity.pdbx_description
1 polymer ?
#
loop_
_entity_poly.entity_id
_entity_poly.type
_entity_poly.pdbx_seq_one_letter_code
_entity_poly.pdbx_strand_id
1 'polypeptide(L)'
;WARMRWARVRGLDPDGDVPCRRGGHAMCIDEQGGVVYLFGGWDGQRSLDDFWAYEIAADAWRCLSVATSRDKNGPGPRACHKMVFDNKTGSIYLLGRLGEGDGMADHRARHPEGTEGRSSREGSLPWGAAAVIPGVGPQEIGSAYPSQCSEFYRYHTRGLDAGSWDLLSLDTASSGGPPLIFDHQMAIDSDAQMIYVSGGRVVEMECDALKFSGLYSYDIRTGNWKMYNTSDSYASQPFIPPRWGECHFLKLPAEMQYALKNDSGHSMVLDPKSQTLFIFAGQRDDRYLSDMYAFHIPTNTVTELFPSFTTVGGPNPCFTQRAVIDPEKREIYV
;
A
#
# COMPACT_ATOMS: atom_id res chain seq x y z
N TRP A 1 14.05 23.29 -27.53
CA TRP A 1 13.27 22.32 -26.75
C TRP A 1 14.19 21.19 -26.31
N ALA A 2 14.51 21.10 -25.02
CA ALA A 2 15.24 19.93 -24.53
C ALA A 2 14.35 18.70 -24.71
N ARG A 3 14.78 17.72 -25.50
CA ARG A 3 14.04 16.49 -25.72
C ARG A 3 14.14 15.64 -24.45
N MET A 4 13.01 15.37 -23.80
CA MET A 4 12.96 14.40 -22.70
C MET A 4 13.46 13.04 -23.20
N ARG A 5 14.28 12.36 -22.41
CA ARG A 5 14.86 11.05 -22.74
C ARG A 5 14.65 10.11 -21.58
N TRP A 6 14.09 8.94 -21.89
CA TRP A 6 14.10 7.83 -20.97
C TRP A 6 15.53 7.29 -20.82
N ALA A 7 16.00 7.19 -19.59
CA ALA A 7 17.26 6.55 -19.26
C ALA A 7 16.99 5.42 -18.26
N ARG A 8 17.59 4.27 -18.52
CA ARG A 8 17.50 3.15 -17.58
C ARG A 8 18.52 3.36 -16.47
N VAL A 9 18.03 3.51 -15.24
CA VAL A 9 18.81 3.41 -14.02
C VAL A 9 19.23 1.96 -13.81
N ARG A 10 20.51 1.70 -13.56
CA ARG A 10 21.05 0.34 -13.39
C ARG A 10 21.32 0.00 -11.93
N GLY A 11 21.64 0.99 -11.09
CA GLY A 11 21.72 0.81 -9.64
C GLY A 11 22.61 -0.35 -9.24
N LEU A 12 23.84 -0.44 -9.74
CA LEU A 12 24.76 -1.51 -9.34
C LEU A 12 25.62 -0.98 -8.18
N ASP A 13 25.30 -1.40 -6.96
CA ASP A 13 26.28 -1.35 -5.86
C ASP A 13 27.54 -2.13 -6.30
N PRO A 14 28.77 -1.65 -6.02
CA PRO A 14 30.00 -2.47 -6.08
C PRO A 14 29.87 -3.91 -5.56
N ASP A 15 29.03 -4.14 -4.53
CA ASP A 15 28.78 -5.44 -3.91
C ASP A 15 27.60 -6.22 -4.54
N GLY A 16 26.81 -5.58 -5.42
CA GLY A 16 25.73 -6.19 -6.18
C GLY A 16 24.37 -6.30 -5.47
N ASP A 17 24.24 -5.73 -4.27
CA ASP A 17 23.00 -5.77 -3.50
C ASP A 17 21.96 -4.80 -4.06
N VAL A 18 20.94 -5.36 -4.73
CA VAL A 18 19.82 -4.63 -5.33
C VAL A 18 18.49 -5.24 -4.90
N PRO A 19 17.40 -4.45 -4.80
CA PRO A 19 16.08 -4.99 -4.53
C PRO A 19 15.71 -6.05 -5.57
N CYS A 20 15.16 -7.18 -5.11
CA CYS A 20 14.65 -8.21 -6.00
C CYS A 20 13.47 -7.72 -6.88
N ARG A 21 13.14 -8.48 -7.92
CA ARG A 21 11.93 -8.27 -8.73
C ARG A 21 10.69 -8.38 -7.84
N ARG A 22 9.79 -7.40 -7.95
CA ARG A 22 8.62 -7.30 -7.08
C ARG A 22 7.47 -6.52 -7.73
N GLY A 23 6.24 -6.93 -7.47
CA GLY A 23 5.01 -6.20 -7.82
C GLY A 23 4.37 -5.54 -6.59
N GLY A 24 3.54 -4.51 -6.78
CA GLY A 24 2.79 -3.89 -5.68
C GLY A 24 3.65 -3.22 -4.59
N HIS A 25 4.92 -2.92 -4.86
CA HIS A 25 5.80 -2.17 -3.97
C HIS A 25 5.44 -0.68 -3.98
N ALA A 26 5.77 0.03 -2.90
CA ALA A 26 5.65 1.49 -2.84
C ALA A 26 7.02 2.15 -2.97
N MET A 27 7.04 3.33 -3.57
CA MET A 27 8.21 4.20 -3.61
C MET A 27 7.81 5.65 -3.32
N CYS A 28 8.71 6.40 -2.71
CA CYS A 28 8.62 7.85 -2.58
C CYS A 28 10.02 8.47 -2.75
N ILE A 29 10.09 9.77 -3.03
CA ILE A 29 11.36 10.46 -3.30
C ILE A 29 11.55 11.62 -2.32
N ASP A 30 12.75 11.72 -1.75
CA ASP A 30 13.29 12.92 -1.14
C ASP A 30 14.00 13.72 -2.23
N GLU A 31 13.31 14.67 -2.84
CA GLU A 31 13.85 15.43 -3.97
C GLU A 31 15.04 16.30 -3.56
N GLN A 32 15.03 16.81 -2.32
CA GLN A 32 16.10 17.66 -1.79
C GLN A 32 17.34 16.83 -1.45
N GLY A 33 17.14 15.65 -0.86
CA GLY A 33 18.21 14.70 -0.54
C GLY A 33 18.71 13.90 -1.75
N GLY A 34 17.93 13.82 -2.82
CA GLY A 34 18.25 13.02 -4.01
C GLY A 34 18.17 11.52 -3.74
N VAL A 35 17.20 11.07 -2.92
CA VAL A 35 17.06 9.67 -2.51
C VAL A 35 15.66 9.15 -2.84
N VAL A 36 15.60 7.99 -3.49
CA VAL A 36 14.34 7.24 -3.70
C VAL A 36 14.26 6.11 -2.68
N TYR A 37 13.16 6.04 -1.94
CA TYR A 37 12.89 4.96 -1.00
C TYR A 37 11.97 3.93 -1.63
N LEU A 38 12.21 2.64 -1.34
CA LEU A 38 11.42 1.52 -1.82
C LEU A 38 11.13 0.57 -0.67
N PHE A 39 9.85 0.20 -0.49
CA PHE A 39 9.44 -0.72 0.55
C PHE A 39 8.49 -1.80 0.05
N GLY A 40 8.69 -3.01 0.57
CA GLY A 40 7.77 -4.14 0.45
C GLY A 40 7.49 -4.56 -1.00
N GLY A 41 6.26 -5.03 -1.24
CA GLY A 41 5.81 -5.62 -2.50
C GLY A 41 5.67 -7.14 -2.41
N TRP A 42 5.50 -7.79 -3.56
CA TRP A 42 5.35 -9.25 -3.70
C TRP A 42 6.33 -9.78 -4.73
N ASP A 43 7.13 -10.78 -4.37
CA ASP A 43 8.23 -11.30 -5.19
C ASP A 43 7.85 -12.42 -6.16
N GLY A 44 6.58 -12.84 -6.16
CA GLY A 44 6.16 -14.05 -6.86
C GLY A 44 5.71 -15.17 -5.91
N GLN A 45 6.08 -15.08 -4.63
CA GLN A 45 5.86 -16.14 -3.63
C GLN A 45 5.30 -15.56 -2.33
N ARG A 46 5.85 -14.45 -1.85
CA ARG A 46 5.48 -13.85 -0.57
C ARG A 46 5.48 -12.33 -0.63
N SER A 47 4.74 -11.73 0.29
CA SER A 47 4.88 -10.32 0.60
C SER A 47 6.25 -10.05 1.21
N LEU A 48 6.82 -8.89 0.93
CA LEU A 48 8.12 -8.44 1.41
C LEU A 48 7.97 -7.32 2.44
N ASP A 49 8.95 -7.21 3.32
CA ASP A 49 9.15 -6.12 4.30
C ASP A 49 10.60 -5.61 4.30
N ASP A 50 11.34 -5.83 3.21
CA ASP A 50 12.64 -5.22 3.03
C ASP A 50 12.49 -3.74 2.62
N PHE A 51 13.43 -2.93 3.10
CA PHE A 51 13.42 -1.48 2.93
C PHE A 51 14.74 -0.99 2.33
N TRP A 52 14.65 -0.22 1.26
CA TRP A 52 15.78 0.19 0.44
C TRP A 52 15.77 1.69 0.18
N ALA A 53 16.97 2.25 0.02
CA ALA A 53 17.21 3.60 -0.48
C ALA A 53 18.06 3.53 -1.76
N TYR A 54 17.73 4.32 -2.75
CA TYR A 54 18.52 4.53 -3.96
C TYR A 54 19.02 5.97 -3.98
N GLU A 55 20.34 6.14 -3.94
CA GLU A 55 20.99 7.44 -4.01
C GLU A 55 21.21 7.83 -5.47
N ILE A 56 20.46 8.84 -5.94
CA ILE A 56 20.40 9.20 -7.37
C ILE A 56 21.77 9.65 -7.88
N ALA A 57 22.49 10.44 -7.09
CA ALA A 57 23.81 10.95 -7.48
C ALA A 57 24.88 9.85 -7.56
N ALA A 58 24.75 8.81 -6.72
CA ALA A 58 25.67 7.68 -6.67
C ALA A 58 25.32 6.56 -7.66
N ASP A 59 24.10 6.56 -8.21
CA ASP A 59 23.52 5.44 -8.97
C ASP A 59 23.65 4.10 -8.23
N ALA A 60 23.36 4.10 -6.92
CA ALA A 60 23.56 2.97 -6.04
C ALA A 60 22.36 2.72 -5.12
N TRP A 61 22.05 1.44 -4.90
CA TRP A 61 21.10 1.01 -3.88
C TRP A 61 21.81 0.80 -2.54
N ARG A 62 21.08 0.98 -1.46
CA ARG A 62 21.48 0.66 -0.10
C ARG A 62 20.32 0.00 0.61
N CYS A 63 20.55 -1.20 1.17
CA CYS A 63 19.57 -1.84 2.04
C CYS A 63 19.53 -1.08 3.38
N LEU A 64 18.35 -0.58 3.75
CA LEU A 64 18.12 0.06 5.05
C LEU A 64 17.72 -0.96 6.11
N SER A 65 16.91 -1.95 5.73
CA SER A 65 16.49 -3.06 6.57
C SER A 65 16.15 -4.26 5.70
N VAL A 66 16.64 -5.44 6.08
CA VAL A 66 16.33 -6.69 5.37
C VAL A 66 14.95 -7.25 5.73
N ALA A 67 14.37 -6.81 6.83
CA ALA A 67 13.05 -7.20 7.31
C ALA A 67 12.57 -6.23 8.40
N THR A 68 11.77 -5.23 8.04
CA THR A 68 11.29 -4.21 8.99
C THR A 68 10.38 -4.77 10.07
N SER A 69 9.81 -5.97 9.88
CA SER A 69 9.12 -6.70 10.96
C SER A 69 10.00 -6.97 12.19
N ARG A 70 11.33 -6.93 12.03
CA ARG A 70 12.30 -7.06 13.13
C ARG A 70 12.67 -5.73 13.76
N ASP A 71 12.36 -4.63 13.09
CA ASP A 71 12.58 -3.28 13.61
C ASP A 71 11.49 -2.95 14.63
N LYS A 72 11.86 -2.16 15.64
CA LYS A 72 10.87 -1.70 16.62
C LYS A 72 9.80 -0.86 15.93
N ASN A 73 8.53 -1.26 16.10
CA ASN A 73 7.36 -0.66 15.45
C ASN A 73 7.39 -0.69 13.91
N GLY A 74 8.28 -1.47 13.30
CA GLY A 74 8.37 -1.55 11.85
C GLY A 74 7.16 -2.26 11.24
N PRO A 75 6.78 -1.89 10.01
CA PRO A 75 5.72 -2.57 9.29
C PRO A 75 6.10 -4.02 8.99
N GLY A 76 5.13 -4.94 9.12
CA GLY A 76 5.27 -6.30 8.60
C GLY A 76 5.15 -6.37 7.06
N PRO A 77 5.35 -7.57 6.48
CA PRO A 77 5.28 -7.80 5.03
C PRO A 77 3.98 -7.31 4.40
N ARG A 78 4.09 -6.61 3.27
CA ARG A 78 2.90 -6.03 2.60
C ARG A 78 3.13 -5.70 1.13
N ALA A 79 2.05 -5.79 0.36
CA ALA A 79 1.97 -5.36 -1.03
C ALA A 79 0.73 -4.47 -1.26
N CYS A 80 0.71 -3.74 -2.36
CA CYS A 80 -0.37 -2.84 -2.81
C CYS A 80 -0.69 -1.72 -1.79
N HIS A 81 0.30 -1.36 -0.99
CA HIS A 81 0.30 -0.23 -0.05
C HIS A 81 0.85 1.03 -0.75
N LYS A 82 0.81 2.18 -0.06
CA LYS A 82 1.38 3.44 -0.56
C LYS A 82 2.29 4.11 0.45
N MET A 83 3.19 4.94 -0.09
CA MET A 83 4.13 5.76 0.67
C MET A 83 4.14 7.18 0.13
N VAL A 84 4.28 8.15 1.02
CA VAL A 84 4.54 9.57 0.69
C VAL A 84 5.69 10.09 1.55
N PHE A 85 6.49 10.99 0.98
CA PHE A 85 7.63 11.61 1.66
C PHE A 85 7.28 13.05 2.05
N ASP A 86 7.47 13.38 3.32
CA ASP A 86 7.36 14.74 3.82
C ASP A 86 8.71 15.46 3.76
N ASN A 87 8.86 16.37 2.79
CA ASN A 87 10.05 17.21 2.64
C ASN A 87 10.32 18.12 3.85
N LYS A 88 9.29 18.46 4.62
CA LYS A 88 9.42 19.40 5.75
C LYS A 88 10.08 18.76 6.97
N THR A 89 9.69 17.54 7.29
CA THR A 89 10.20 16.80 8.46
C THR A 89 11.24 15.74 8.10
N GLY A 90 11.27 15.31 6.84
CA GLY A 90 12.05 14.15 6.41
C GLY A 90 11.45 12.84 6.92
N SER A 91 10.13 12.74 6.96
CA SER A 91 9.41 11.53 7.35
C SER A 91 8.75 10.86 6.15
N ILE A 92 8.71 9.54 6.18
CA ILE A 92 7.93 8.74 5.22
C ILE A 92 6.70 8.23 5.92
N TYR A 93 5.53 8.36 5.28
CA TYR A 93 4.28 7.81 5.80
C TYR A 93 3.84 6.64 4.93
N LEU A 94 3.42 5.56 5.57
CA LEU A 94 3.02 4.32 4.90
C LEU A 94 1.64 3.88 5.37
N LEU A 95 0.77 3.52 4.43
CA LEU A 95 -0.59 3.06 4.71
C LEU A 95 -1.01 1.89 3.81
N GLY A 96 -1.83 1.02 4.38
CA GLY A 96 -2.56 -0.03 3.68
C GLY A 96 -1.74 -1.29 3.40
N ARG A 97 -2.45 -2.29 2.88
CA ARG A 97 -1.92 -3.56 2.37
C ARG A 97 -3.06 -4.37 1.76
N LEU A 98 -2.74 -5.22 0.80
CA LEU A 98 -3.61 -6.31 0.39
C LEU A 98 -3.67 -7.36 1.51
N GLY A 99 -4.88 -7.79 1.90
CA GLY A 99 -5.06 -8.79 2.96
C GLY A 99 -4.47 -10.16 2.60
N GLU A 100 -3.96 -10.89 3.59
CA GLU A 100 -3.52 -12.28 3.43
C GLU A 100 -4.74 -13.21 3.43
N GLY A 101 -5.38 -13.34 2.26
CA GLY A 101 -6.44 -14.31 1.98
C GLY A 101 -6.13 -15.08 0.69
N ASP A 102 -5.81 -16.37 0.87
CA ASP A 102 -5.54 -17.44 -0.12
C ASP A 102 -4.24 -17.40 -0.93
N GLY A 103 -3.11 -17.37 -0.22
CA GLY A 103 -1.81 -17.84 -0.73
C GLY A 103 -1.34 -19.07 0.06
N MET A 104 -1.96 -20.23 -0.20
CA MET A 104 -1.48 -21.56 0.20
C MET A 104 -1.13 -21.72 1.71
N ALA A 105 -2.16 -21.79 2.56
CA ALA A 105 -2.02 -22.65 3.73
C ALA A 105 -1.80 -24.08 3.22
N ASP A 106 -0.68 -24.66 3.63
CA ASP A 106 -0.14 -25.98 3.30
C ASP A 106 -1.21 -27.06 3.02
N HIS A 107 -1.43 -27.38 1.74
CA HIS A 107 -2.28 -28.49 1.32
C HIS A 107 -1.53 -29.83 1.26
N ARG A 108 -0.33 -29.97 1.83
CA ARG A 108 0.38 -31.27 1.88
C ARG A 108 0.24 -32.06 3.16
N ALA A 109 -0.49 -31.58 4.17
CA ALA A 109 -0.72 -32.34 5.39
C ALA A 109 -2.18 -32.80 5.53
N ARG A 110 -2.68 -33.66 4.64
CA ARG A 110 -3.88 -34.47 4.91
C ARG A 110 -4.00 -35.70 4.01
N HIS A 111 -3.15 -36.69 4.26
CA HIS A 111 -3.49 -38.10 3.99
C HIS A 111 -3.14 -38.92 5.23
N PRO A 112 -4.11 -39.46 5.98
CA PRO A 112 -3.87 -40.62 6.81
C PRO A 112 -4.09 -41.86 5.95
N GLU A 113 -3.01 -42.41 5.39
CA GLU A 113 -3.02 -43.82 5.00
C GLU A 113 -3.04 -44.67 6.27
N GLY A 114 -4.03 -45.56 6.35
CA GLY A 114 -4.21 -46.45 7.47
C GLY A 114 -3.11 -47.50 7.56
N THR A 115 -2.76 -47.88 8.78
CA THR A 115 -2.35 -49.24 9.08
C THR A 115 -2.64 -49.55 10.56
N GLU A 116 -3.22 -50.72 10.77
CA GLU A 116 -3.74 -51.25 12.03
C GLU A 116 -2.65 -51.62 13.05
N GLY A 117 -2.99 -51.67 14.35
CA GLY A 117 -2.14 -52.38 15.34
C GLY A 117 -2.39 -52.17 16.84
N ARG A 118 -3.44 -52.79 17.39
CA ARG A 118 -3.59 -53.43 18.73
C ARG A 118 -2.96 -52.84 20.04
N SER A 119 -3.86 -52.48 20.97
CA SER A 119 -4.04 -52.98 22.38
C SER A 119 -2.84 -53.17 23.35
N SER A 120 -2.80 -52.45 24.49
CA SER A 120 -3.18 -52.93 25.87
C SER A 120 -2.54 -52.15 27.05
N ARG A 121 -3.41 -51.75 28.00
CA ARG A 121 -3.38 -51.80 29.49
C ARG A 121 -2.25 -51.25 30.40
N GLU A 122 -2.74 -50.58 31.45
CA GLU A 122 -2.35 -50.58 32.90
C GLU A 122 -1.24 -49.65 33.45
N GLY A 123 -1.55 -48.98 34.59
CA GLY A 123 -0.57 -48.75 35.68
C GLY A 123 -0.37 -47.34 36.26
N SER A 124 -1.15 -47.01 37.29
CA SER A 124 -0.94 -46.11 38.48
C SER A 124 0.41 -45.41 38.80
N LEU A 125 0.33 -44.08 39.07
CA LEU A 125 0.86 -43.15 40.12
C LEU A 125 1.98 -43.61 41.13
N PRO A 126 2.71 -42.73 41.90
CA PRO A 126 2.62 -41.25 42.08
C PRO A 126 3.96 -40.44 42.16
N TRP A 127 3.75 -39.12 42.26
CA TRP A 127 4.56 -37.94 42.61
C TRP A 127 5.73 -38.08 43.61
N GLY A 128 6.88 -37.45 43.27
CA GLY A 128 7.87 -36.97 44.26
C GLY A 128 9.30 -36.70 43.72
N ALA A 129 9.70 -35.43 43.73
CA ALA A 129 11.07 -34.88 43.72
C ALA A 129 11.76 -34.52 42.37
N ALA A 130 11.71 -33.21 42.08
CA ALA A 130 12.79 -32.30 41.66
C ALA A 130 13.57 -32.50 40.33
N ALA A 131 13.37 -31.50 39.46
CA ALA A 131 14.34 -30.81 38.60
C ALA A 131 14.75 -31.39 37.24
N VAL A 132 14.82 -30.46 36.27
CA VAL A 132 15.28 -30.50 34.87
C VAL A 132 14.21 -30.90 33.84
N ILE A 133 13.70 -29.91 33.07
CA ILE A 133 13.09 -30.16 31.76
C ILE A 133 14.11 -29.79 30.68
N PRO A 134 14.62 -30.77 29.91
CA PRO A 134 15.21 -30.54 28.60
C PRO A 134 14.16 -30.79 27.51
N GLY A 135 14.03 -29.89 26.55
CA GLY A 135 13.20 -30.07 25.36
C GLY A 135 12.04 -29.09 25.24
N VAL A 136 12.36 -27.82 25.01
CA VAL A 136 11.44 -26.93 24.28
C VAL A 136 11.99 -26.88 22.86
N GLY A 137 11.42 -27.70 21.98
CA GLY A 137 11.57 -27.51 20.53
C GLY A 137 11.07 -26.12 20.15
N PRO A 138 11.50 -25.55 19.02
CA PRO A 138 11.11 -24.21 18.63
C PRO A 138 9.58 -24.15 18.53
N GLN A 139 8.97 -23.47 19.50
CA GLN A 139 7.57 -23.17 19.51
C GLN A 139 7.35 -22.20 18.35
N GLU A 140 6.63 -22.64 17.31
CA GLU A 140 6.20 -21.78 16.22
C GLU A 140 5.49 -20.58 16.84
N ILE A 141 6.15 -19.41 16.74
CA ILE A 141 5.56 -18.13 17.07
C ILE A 141 4.51 -17.90 16.00
N GLY A 142 3.26 -18.27 16.28
CA GLY A 142 2.11 -17.90 15.47
C GLY A 142 2.16 -16.39 15.21
N SER A 143 2.00 -15.98 13.96
CA SER A 143 2.09 -14.58 13.53
C SER A 143 1.07 -13.74 14.33
N ALA A 144 1.55 -12.97 15.30
CA ALA A 144 0.73 -12.09 16.13
C ALA A 144 0.32 -10.79 15.39
N TYR A 145 0.24 -10.81 14.06
CA TYR A 145 -0.25 -9.67 13.30
C TYR A 145 -1.79 -9.71 13.30
N PRO A 146 -2.48 -8.65 13.78
CA PRO A 146 -3.91 -8.56 13.60
C PRO A 146 -4.19 -8.42 12.10
N SER A 147 -4.59 -9.54 11.49
CA SER A 147 -4.66 -9.73 10.04
C SER A 147 -5.61 -8.78 9.30
N GLN A 148 -6.37 -7.96 10.03
CA GLN A 148 -7.44 -7.09 9.50
C GLN A 148 -7.29 -5.60 9.88
N CYS A 149 -6.26 -5.23 10.64
CA CYS A 149 -6.12 -3.84 11.08
C CYS A 149 -5.52 -2.93 9.98
N SER A 150 -6.01 -1.69 9.91
CA SER A 150 -5.49 -0.65 9.02
C SER A 150 -4.35 0.12 9.69
N GLU A 151 -3.17 -0.50 9.70
CA GLU A 151 -2.00 0.07 10.36
C GLU A 151 -1.46 1.28 9.58
N PHE A 152 -1.02 2.31 10.31
CA PHE A 152 -0.43 3.53 9.75
C PHE A 152 0.91 3.82 10.39
N TYR A 153 1.94 3.99 9.57
CA TYR A 153 3.33 4.08 10.01
C TYR A 153 3.99 5.38 9.58
N ARG A 154 5.04 5.74 10.33
CA ARG A 154 5.99 6.78 9.98
C ARG A 154 7.42 6.27 10.11
N TYR A 155 8.27 6.55 9.14
CA TYR A 155 9.72 6.35 9.22
C TYR A 155 10.46 7.68 9.24
N HIS A 156 11.50 7.79 10.05
CA HIS A 156 12.32 9.00 10.15
C HIS A 156 13.59 8.85 9.33
N THR A 157 13.78 9.71 8.32
CA THR A 157 15.00 9.69 7.49
C THR A 157 16.13 10.54 8.04
N ARG A 158 15.81 11.46 8.95
CA ARG A 158 16.71 12.47 9.50
C ARG A 158 16.26 12.88 10.91
N GLY A 159 17.10 13.65 11.61
CA GLY A 159 16.84 14.07 13.00
C GLY A 159 17.33 13.05 14.03
N LEU A 160 16.91 13.22 15.28
CA LEU A 160 17.36 12.38 16.40
C LEU A 160 16.87 10.93 16.31
N ASP A 161 15.71 10.72 15.69
CA ASP A 161 15.07 9.41 15.53
C ASP A 161 15.38 8.78 14.16
N ALA A 162 16.34 9.33 13.41
CA ALA A 162 16.70 8.83 12.08
C ALA A 162 16.97 7.33 12.09
N GLY A 163 16.38 6.61 11.13
CA GLY A 163 16.50 5.16 11.02
C GLY A 163 15.43 4.37 11.76
N SER A 164 14.47 5.03 12.42
CA SER A 164 13.44 4.35 13.23
C SER A 164 12.02 4.49 12.65
N TRP A 165 11.17 3.53 13.04
CA TRP A 165 9.74 3.50 12.73
C TRP A 165 8.89 3.88 13.94
N ASP A 166 7.81 4.59 13.68
CA ASP A 166 6.68 4.77 14.57
C ASP A 166 5.45 4.09 13.98
N LEU A 167 4.70 3.39 14.83
CA LEU A 167 3.34 2.97 14.55
C LEU A 167 2.40 4.07 15.03
N LEU A 168 1.88 4.86 14.10
CA LEU A 168 0.99 6.00 14.40
C LEU A 168 -0.42 5.55 14.77
N SER A 169 -0.91 4.47 14.16
CA SER A 169 -2.19 3.87 14.50
C SER A 169 -2.16 2.38 14.22
N LEU A 170 -2.66 1.59 15.18
CA LEU A 170 -2.91 0.16 14.97
C LEU A 170 -4.04 -0.04 13.96
N ASP A 171 -5.07 0.80 14.01
CA ASP A 171 -6.20 0.75 13.09
C ASP A 171 -6.76 2.16 12.81
N THR A 172 -6.52 2.68 11.62
CA THR A 172 -7.04 3.99 11.20
C THR A 172 -8.57 4.03 11.19
N ALA A 173 -9.26 2.90 10.96
CA ALA A 173 -10.72 2.86 10.96
C ALA A 173 -11.31 3.25 12.31
N SER A 174 -10.69 2.76 13.40
CA SER A 174 -11.08 3.08 14.77
C SER A 174 -10.90 4.55 15.16
N SER A 175 -10.16 5.32 14.37
CA SER A 175 -9.82 6.73 14.61
C SER A 175 -10.34 7.68 13.52
N GLY A 176 -11.38 7.25 12.79
CA GLY A 176 -12.04 8.06 11.76
C GLY A 176 -11.29 8.14 10.42
N GLY A 177 -10.20 7.38 10.28
CA GLY A 177 -9.47 7.21 9.04
C GLY A 177 -10.04 6.10 8.15
N PRO A 178 -9.34 5.76 7.06
CA PRO A 178 -9.77 4.70 6.17
C PRO A 178 -9.74 3.33 6.86
N PRO A 179 -10.61 2.38 6.46
CA PRO A 179 -10.44 0.98 6.83
C PRO A 179 -9.22 0.38 6.13
N LEU A 180 -8.96 -0.91 6.36
CA LEU A 180 -7.85 -1.59 5.71
C LEU A 180 -8.08 -1.60 4.19
N ILE A 181 -7.21 -0.93 3.45
CA ILE A 181 -7.33 -0.71 2.01
C ILE A 181 -6.05 -1.03 1.24
N PHE A 182 -6.20 -1.32 -0.04
CA PHE A 182 -5.11 -1.50 -1.00
C PHE A 182 -5.44 -0.81 -2.35
N ASP A 183 -4.40 -0.57 -3.16
CA ASP A 183 -4.48 0.15 -4.44
C ASP A 183 -5.11 1.55 -4.35
N HIS A 184 -5.14 2.11 -3.14
CA HIS A 184 -5.47 3.50 -2.88
C HIS A 184 -4.34 4.40 -3.39
N GLN A 185 -4.59 5.70 -3.46
CA GLN A 185 -3.54 6.70 -3.70
C GLN A 185 -3.32 7.59 -2.49
N MET A 186 -2.09 8.04 -2.33
CA MET A 186 -1.68 8.99 -1.30
C MET A 186 -0.97 10.18 -1.92
N ALA A 187 -1.26 11.37 -1.41
CA ALA A 187 -0.52 12.60 -1.69
C ALA A 187 -0.27 13.35 -0.39
N ILE A 188 0.77 14.17 -0.34
CA ILE A 188 1.13 14.95 0.84
C ILE A 188 1.34 16.41 0.48
N ASP A 189 0.78 17.30 1.30
CA ASP A 189 1.15 18.71 1.38
C ASP A 189 2.14 18.86 2.55
N SER A 190 3.43 18.89 2.23
CA SER A 190 4.49 19.06 3.23
C SER A 190 4.37 20.37 3.99
N ASP A 191 3.97 21.46 3.34
CA ASP A 191 3.92 22.76 3.98
C ASP A 191 2.74 22.85 4.95
N ALA A 192 1.56 22.44 4.49
CA ALA A 192 0.34 22.37 5.29
C ALA A 192 0.37 21.25 6.34
N GLN A 193 1.29 20.28 6.19
CA GLN A 193 1.42 19.09 7.02
C GLN A 193 0.14 18.24 6.98
N MET A 194 -0.32 17.95 5.76
CA MET A 194 -1.55 17.20 5.48
C MET A 194 -1.28 16.05 4.52
N ILE A 195 -1.80 14.86 4.83
CA ILE A 195 -1.80 13.70 3.93
C ILE A 195 -3.22 13.52 3.41
N TYR A 196 -3.35 13.21 2.12
CA TYR A 196 -4.61 12.90 1.46
C TYR A 196 -4.58 11.45 0.97
N VAL A 197 -5.66 10.72 1.21
CA VAL A 197 -5.83 9.32 0.81
C VAL A 197 -7.11 9.20 0.02
N SER A 198 -7.05 8.65 -1.19
CA SER A 198 -8.24 8.47 -2.03
C SER A 198 -8.36 7.05 -2.55
N GLY A 199 -9.59 6.54 -2.56
CA GLY A 199 -9.94 5.31 -3.25
C GLY A 199 -9.28 4.06 -2.69
N GLY A 200 -9.12 3.06 -3.55
CA GLY A 200 -8.69 1.73 -3.15
C GLY A 200 -9.86 0.85 -2.69
N ARG A 201 -9.59 -0.45 -2.63
CA ARG A 201 -10.56 -1.46 -2.22
C ARG A 201 -10.43 -1.73 -0.72
N VAL A 202 -11.55 -1.90 -0.04
CA VAL A 202 -11.58 -2.30 1.36
C VAL A 202 -11.38 -3.81 1.46
N VAL A 203 -10.49 -4.23 2.37
CA VAL A 203 -10.23 -5.64 2.70
C VAL A 203 -11.27 -6.10 3.74
N GLU A 204 -12.39 -6.67 3.30
CA GLU A 204 -13.42 -7.27 4.17
C GLU A 204 -13.66 -8.76 3.85
N MET A 205 -14.13 -9.52 4.84
CA MET A 205 -14.29 -10.99 4.77
C MET A 205 -15.65 -11.47 4.23
N GLU A 206 -16.73 -10.69 4.35
CA GLU A 206 -18.08 -11.16 3.99
C GLU A 206 -18.96 -10.01 3.49
N CYS A 207 -18.99 -9.79 2.18
CA CYS A 207 -20.14 -9.22 1.46
C CYS A 207 -19.90 -9.34 -0.05
N ASP A 208 -20.92 -9.74 -0.81
CA ASP A 208 -20.96 -9.64 -2.28
C ASP A 208 -20.89 -8.19 -2.81
N ALA A 209 -20.67 -7.20 -1.93
CA ALA A 209 -20.53 -5.79 -2.29
C ALA A 209 -19.05 -5.36 -2.30
N LEU A 210 -18.54 -5.05 -3.49
CA LEU A 210 -17.26 -4.36 -3.67
C LEU A 210 -17.33 -2.98 -2.98
N LYS A 211 -16.63 -2.82 -1.86
CA LYS A 211 -16.54 -1.54 -1.12
C LYS A 211 -15.30 -0.75 -1.53
N PHE A 212 -15.51 0.55 -1.77
CA PHE A 212 -14.47 1.52 -2.08
C PHE A 212 -14.21 2.45 -0.91
N SER A 213 -12.93 2.74 -0.67
CA SER A 213 -12.58 3.80 0.26
C SER A 213 -12.92 5.17 -0.36
N GLY A 214 -13.41 6.08 0.46
CA GLY A 214 -13.66 7.46 0.06
C GLY A 214 -12.38 8.29 -0.05
N LEU A 215 -12.55 9.61 0.07
CA LEU A 215 -11.45 10.57 0.19
C LEU A 215 -11.28 10.94 1.66
N TYR A 216 -10.04 10.87 2.15
CA TYR A 216 -9.66 11.20 3.52
C TYR A 216 -8.50 12.20 3.53
N SER A 217 -8.41 12.95 4.62
CA SER A 217 -7.20 13.68 4.99
C SER A 217 -6.75 13.31 6.39
N TYR A 218 -5.45 13.39 6.63
CA TYR A 218 -4.81 13.26 7.93
C TYR A 218 -4.00 14.51 8.21
N ASP A 219 -4.30 15.18 9.32
CA ASP A 219 -3.52 16.32 9.81
C ASP A 219 -2.36 15.79 10.65
N ILE A 220 -1.14 15.91 10.13
CA ILE A 220 0.08 15.38 10.76
C ILE A 220 0.34 16.04 12.12
N ARG A 221 0.00 17.33 12.25
CA ARG A 221 0.28 18.12 13.45
C ARG A 221 -0.62 17.71 14.61
N THR A 222 -1.87 17.37 14.31
CA THR A 222 -2.89 17.03 15.32
C THR A 222 -3.12 15.53 15.47
N GLY A 223 -2.71 14.73 14.48
CA GLY A 223 -2.89 13.29 14.46
C GLY A 223 -4.32 12.83 14.11
N ASN A 224 -5.14 13.72 13.53
CA ASN A 224 -6.56 13.46 13.30
C ASN A 224 -6.88 13.18 11.82
N TRP A 225 -7.82 12.26 11.61
CA TRP A 225 -8.41 11.98 10.30
C TRP A 225 -9.67 12.80 10.07
N LYS A 226 -9.94 13.11 8.79
CA LYS A 226 -11.20 13.68 8.30
C LYS A 226 -11.58 13.00 7.00
N MET A 227 -12.78 12.43 6.95
CA MET A 227 -13.40 11.95 5.70
C MET A 227 -14.10 13.10 4.97
N TYR A 228 -14.00 13.11 3.64
CA TYR A 228 -14.77 13.97 2.76
C TYR A 228 -15.92 13.16 2.15
N ASN A 229 -17.15 13.67 2.23
CA ASN A 229 -18.27 13.05 1.54
C ASN A 229 -18.20 13.41 0.04
N THR A 230 -17.73 12.46 -0.77
CA THR A 230 -17.63 12.62 -2.22
C THR A 230 -18.69 11.84 -2.98
N SER A 231 -19.67 11.25 -2.29
CA SER A 231 -20.71 10.41 -2.88
C SER A 231 -22.06 10.76 -2.28
N ASP A 232 -22.77 11.68 -2.91
CA ASP A 232 -24.19 11.86 -2.64
C ASP A 232 -24.93 11.69 -3.97
N SER A 233 -25.44 10.47 -4.21
CA SER A 233 -26.14 10.10 -5.46
C SER A 233 -27.44 10.87 -5.67
N TYR A 234 -27.87 11.65 -4.67
CA TYR A 234 -29.03 12.54 -4.71
C TYR A 234 -28.67 14.02 -4.88
N ALA A 235 -27.38 14.38 -4.89
CA ALA A 235 -26.94 15.77 -5.05
C ALA A 235 -26.78 16.13 -6.53
N SER A 236 -27.20 17.34 -6.89
CA SER A 236 -27.03 17.96 -8.23
C SER A 236 -25.58 18.38 -8.53
N GLN A 237 -24.61 17.89 -7.77
CA GLN A 237 -23.20 18.27 -7.87
C GLN A 237 -22.38 17.14 -8.49
N PRO A 238 -21.31 17.45 -9.24
CA PRO A 238 -20.37 16.44 -9.72
C PRO A 238 -19.85 15.61 -8.54
N PHE A 239 -19.75 14.31 -8.72
CA PHE A 239 -19.14 13.41 -7.75
C PHE A 239 -18.04 12.61 -8.44
N ILE A 240 -17.05 12.16 -7.68
CA ILE A 240 -15.95 11.36 -8.22
C ILE A 240 -16.43 9.91 -8.30
N PRO A 241 -16.56 9.32 -9.51
CA PRO A 241 -17.04 7.95 -9.63
C PRO A 241 -16.09 6.97 -8.94
N PRO A 242 -16.61 5.91 -8.31
CA PRO A 242 -15.78 4.87 -7.75
C PRO A 242 -15.02 4.16 -8.89
N ARG A 243 -13.74 3.87 -8.66
CA ARG A 243 -12.82 3.32 -9.66
C ARG A 243 -12.48 1.88 -9.34
N TRP A 244 -13.28 0.97 -9.87
CA TRP A 244 -13.14 -0.45 -9.61
C TRP A 244 -13.39 -1.36 -10.80
N GLY A 245 -12.51 -2.32 -11.04
CA GLY A 245 -12.76 -3.37 -12.02
C GLY A 245 -13.75 -4.45 -11.56
N GLU A 246 -14.62 -4.95 -12.46
CA GLU A 246 -15.34 -6.20 -12.24
C GLU A 246 -14.32 -7.30 -11.92
N CYS A 247 -14.51 -7.98 -10.80
CA CYS A 247 -13.72 -9.16 -10.51
C CYS A 247 -14.25 -10.29 -11.39
N HIS A 248 -13.58 -10.65 -12.48
CA HIS A 248 -13.85 -11.88 -13.25
C HIS A 248 -13.47 -13.16 -12.45
N PHE A 249 -13.68 -13.12 -11.12
CA PHE A 249 -13.37 -14.14 -10.12
C PHE A 249 -14.01 -15.50 -10.44
N LEU A 250 -15.22 -15.50 -11.02
CA LEU A 250 -16.02 -16.71 -11.17
C LEU A 250 -15.69 -17.57 -12.41
N LYS A 251 -14.66 -17.25 -13.21
CA LYS A 251 -14.36 -17.99 -14.45
C LYS A 251 -12.92 -18.43 -14.65
N LEU A 252 -12.00 -18.17 -13.71
CA LEU A 252 -10.57 -18.48 -13.88
C LEU A 252 -10.03 -19.46 -12.82
N PRO A 253 -9.08 -20.34 -13.18
CA PRO A 253 -8.44 -21.26 -12.24
C PRO A 253 -7.75 -20.51 -11.08
N ALA A 254 -7.73 -21.10 -9.89
CA ALA A 254 -7.19 -20.50 -8.66
C ALA A 254 -5.77 -19.92 -8.82
N GLU A 255 -4.93 -20.57 -9.62
CA GLU A 255 -3.57 -20.10 -9.93
C GLU A 255 -3.50 -18.80 -10.76
N MET A 256 -4.56 -18.43 -11.49
CA MET A 256 -4.64 -17.17 -12.25
C MET A 256 -5.41 -16.06 -11.52
N GLN A 257 -6.09 -16.38 -10.41
CA GLN A 257 -6.90 -15.42 -9.66
C GLN A 257 -6.04 -14.36 -8.94
N TYR A 258 -4.78 -14.65 -8.64
CA TYR A 258 -3.86 -13.72 -7.96
C TYR A 258 -3.44 -12.53 -8.84
N ALA A 259 -3.37 -12.73 -10.17
CA ALA A 259 -2.97 -11.69 -11.11
C ALA A 259 -4.06 -10.62 -11.34
N LEU A 260 -5.32 -10.92 -11.05
CA LEU A 260 -6.50 -10.07 -11.30
C LEU A 260 -6.99 -9.30 -10.07
N LYS A 261 -6.40 -9.52 -8.89
CA LYS A 261 -6.77 -8.80 -7.67
C LYS A 261 -6.36 -7.31 -7.68
N ASN A 262 -5.52 -6.87 -8.62
CA ASN A 262 -4.81 -5.58 -8.58
C ASN A 262 -5.31 -4.53 -9.61
N ASP A 263 -6.50 -4.75 -10.19
CA ASP A 263 -6.92 -4.06 -11.42
C ASP A 263 -7.72 -2.77 -11.16
N SER A 264 -7.30 -1.93 -10.20
CA SER A 264 -8.10 -0.74 -9.81
C SER A 264 -7.30 0.54 -9.56
N GLY A 265 -6.02 0.58 -9.90
CA GLY A 265 -5.18 1.74 -9.62
C GLY A 265 -5.59 2.97 -10.44
N HIS A 266 -6.17 3.97 -9.78
CA HIS A 266 -6.37 5.31 -10.34
C HIS A 266 -5.15 6.19 -10.07
N SER A 267 -5.07 7.35 -10.72
CA SER A 267 -4.03 8.35 -10.43
C SER A 267 -4.59 9.47 -9.57
N MET A 268 -3.78 9.94 -8.61
CA MET A 268 -4.06 11.13 -7.82
C MET A 268 -2.79 11.95 -7.67
N VAL A 269 -2.86 13.25 -7.95
CA VAL A 269 -1.77 14.22 -7.73
C VAL A 269 -2.31 15.46 -7.03
N LEU A 270 -1.47 16.13 -6.23
CA LEU A 270 -1.82 17.34 -5.49
C LEU A 270 -1.12 18.56 -6.10
N ASP A 271 -1.87 19.59 -6.42
CA ASP A 271 -1.32 20.94 -6.57
C ASP A 271 -1.49 21.71 -5.25
N PRO A 272 -0.42 21.90 -4.46
CA PRO A 272 -0.51 22.59 -3.18
C PRO A 272 -0.82 24.08 -3.32
N LYS A 273 -0.50 24.70 -4.47
CA LYS A 273 -0.75 26.14 -4.69
C LYS A 273 -2.23 26.43 -4.89
N SER A 274 -2.90 25.57 -5.65
CA SER A 274 -4.35 25.67 -5.86
C SER A 274 -5.15 24.86 -4.85
N GLN A 275 -4.48 24.15 -3.93
CA GLN A 275 -5.09 23.25 -2.93
C GLN A 275 -6.11 22.31 -3.59
N THR A 276 -5.70 21.70 -4.69
CA THR A 276 -6.56 20.87 -5.54
C THR A 276 -5.93 19.49 -5.72
N LEU A 277 -6.72 18.46 -5.45
CA LEU A 277 -6.40 17.08 -5.83
C LEU A 277 -6.97 16.80 -7.22
N PHE A 278 -6.13 16.35 -8.14
CA PHE A 278 -6.57 15.82 -9.43
C PHE A 278 -6.66 14.31 -9.35
N ILE A 279 -7.83 13.75 -9.57
CA ILE A 279 -8.12 12.32 -9.50
C ILE A 279 -8.63 11.86 -10.87
N PHE A 280 -7.95 10.90 -11.48
CA PHE A 280 -8.17 10.56 -12.88
C PHE A 280 -7.74 9.14 -13.22
N ALA A 281 -8.11 8.69 -14.42
CA ALA A 281 -7.83 7.35 -14.92
C ALA A 281 -8.34 6.25 -13.97
N GLY A 282 -7.73 5.06 -14.02
CA GLY A 282 -8.17 3.89 -13.26
C GLY A 282 -9.08 2.99 -14.07
N GLN A 283 -9.82 2.12 -13.38
CA GLN A 283 -10.74 1.18 -14.00
C GLN A 283 -12.11 1.34 -13.39
N ARG A 284 -13.16 1.09 -14.17
CA ARG A 284 -14.52 0.90 -13.69
C ARG A 284 -15.17 -0.22 -14.49
N ASP A 285 -15.75 -1.19 -13.80
CA ASP A 285 -16.30 -2.41 -14.40
C ASP A 285 -15.24 -3.10 -15.29
N ASP A 286 -15.51 -3.35 -16.57
CA ASP A 286 -14.59 -3.92 -17.54
C ASP A 286 -13.75 -2.87 -18.30
N ARG A 287 -13.81 -1.58 -17.91
CA ARG A 287 -13.26 -0.47 -18.70
C ARG A 287 -12.19 0.32 -17.98
N TYR A 288 -11.09 0.59 -18.68
CA TYR A 288 -10.15 1.62 -18.25
C TYR A 288 -10.71 3.02 -18.52
N LEU A 289 -10.59 3.88 -17.52
CA LEU A 289 -11.07 5.25 -17.54
C LEU A 289 -9.99 6.18 -18.10
N SER A 290 -10.45 7.23 -18.77
CA SER A 290 -9.66 8.41 -19.09
C SER A 290 -10.37 9.68 -18.61
N ASP A 291 -11.17 9.58 -17.55
CA ASP A 291 -11.81 10.73 -16.93
C ASP A 291 -10.82 11.50 -16.04
N MET A 292 -11.16 12.74 -15.69
CA MET A 292 -10.39 13.55 -14.75
C MET A 292 -11.29 14.49 -13.97
N TYR A 293 -11.12 14.46 -12.66
CA TYR A 293 -11.82 15.30 -11.69
C TYR A 293 -10.83 16.13 -10.88
N ALA A 294 -11.22 17.36 -10.56
CA ALA A 294 -10.56 18.20 -9.58
C ALA A 294 -11.38 18.24 -8.30
N PHE A 295 -10.75 17.97 -7.17
CA PHE A 295 -11.30 18.17 -5.84
C PHE A 295 -10.61 19.35 -5.18
N HIS A 296 -11.32 20.47 -5.03
CA HIS A 296 -10.82 21.66 -4.36
C HIS A 296 -10.98 21.51 -2.85
N ILE A 297 -9.86 21.42 -2.14
CA ILE A 297 -9.79 21.05 -0.72
C ILE A 297 -10.51 22.06 0.19
N PRO A 298 -10.34 23.39 0.04
CA PRO A 298 -10.95 24.36 0.96
C PRO A 298 -12.47 24.36 0.93
N THR A 299 -13.06 24.21 -0.27
CA THR A 299 -14.51 24.31 -0.46
C THR A 299 -15.20 22.93 -0.52
N ASN A 300 -14.43 21.84 -0.48
CA ASN A 300 -14.91 20.48 -0.67
C ASN A 300 -15.72 20.31 -1.98
N THR A 301 -15.28 20.97 -3.05
CA THR A 301 -16.01 20.99 -4.32
C THR A 301 -15.34 20.07 -5.32
N VAL A 302 -16.13 19.20 -5.97
CA VAL A 302 -15.69 18.37 -7.09
C VAL A 302 -16.08 19.07 -8.39
N THR A 303 -15.15 19.10 -9.35
CA THR A 303 -15.39 19.56 -10.72
C THR A 303 -14.92 18.49 -11.68
N GLU A 304 -15.78 18.05 -12.60
CA GLU A 304 -15.36 17.23 -13.73
C GLU A 304 -14.60 18.14 -14.73
N LEU A 305 -13.33 17.84 -14.98
CA LEU A 305 -12.52 18.57 -15.93
C LEU A 305 -12.62 17.95 -17.33
N PHE A 306 -12.52 16.62 -17.38
CA PHE A 306 -12.61 15.86 -18.62
C PHE A 306 -13.45 14.60 -18.40
N PRO A 307 -14.53 14.40 -19.18
CA PRO A 307 -15.19 13.10 -19.24
C PRO A 307 -14.33 12.05 -19.96
N SER A 308 -13.44 12.51 -20.85
CA SER A 308 -12.35 11.72 -21.42
C SER A 308 -11.21 12.64 -21.85
N PHE A 309 -10.05 12.59 -21.21
CA PHE A 309 -8.87 13.33 -21.65
C PHE A 309 -8.29 12.77 -22.97
N THR A 310 -8.58 11.51 -23.31
CA THR A 310 -8.15 10.90 -24.58
C THR A 310 -8.72 11.65 -25.78
N THR A 311 -9.98 12.09 -25.70
CA THR A 311 -10.66 12.78 -26.81
C THR A 311 -10.13 14.18 -27.06
N VAL A 312 -9.41 14.75 -26.08
CA VAL A 312 -8.76 16.06 -26.18
C VAL A 312 -7.23 15.97 -26.31
N GLY A 313 -6.72 14.80 -26.72
CA GLY A 313 -5.30 14.58 -27.02
C GLY A 313 -4.45 14.07 -25.87
N GLY A 314 -5.07 13.68 -24.75
CA GLY A 314 -4.43 12.96 -23.65
C GLY A 314 -4.12 11.49 -24.00
N PRO A 315 -3.44 10.77 -23.10
CA PRO A 315 -3.08 9.37 -23.33
C PRO A 315 -4.31 8.47 -23.39
N ASN A 316 -4.18 7.32 -24.05
CA ASN A 316 -5.23 6.30 -24.04
C ASN A 316 -5.41 5.73 -22.62
N PRO A 317 -6.64 5.35 -22.24
CA PRO A 317 -6.87 4.67 -20.97
C PRO A 317 -6.11 3.33 -20.96
N CYS A 318 -5.43 3.05 -19.85
CA CYS A 318 -4.65 1.81 -19.72
C CYS A 318 -4.57 1.35 -18.27
N PHE A 319 -4.06 0.13 -18.10
CA PHE A 319 -3.80 -0.45 -16.80
C PHE A 319 -2.82 0.40 -15.99
N THR A 320 -3.23 0.78 -14.77
CA THR A 320 -2.41 1.44 -13.73
C THR A 320 -1.55 2.60 -14.23
N GLN A 321 -2.21 3.67 -14.71
CA GLN A 321 -1.52 4.93 -14.98
C GLN A 321 -0.97 5.51 -13.67
N ARG A 322 0.30 5.92 -13.70
CA ARG A 322 0.94 6.68 -12.62
C ARG A 322 1.16 8.09 -13.11
N ALA A 323 1.16 9.04 -12.19
CA ALA A 323 1.38 10.42 -12.55
C ALA A 323 2.17 11.17 -11.50
N VAL A 324 2.82 12.23 -11.96
CA VAL A 324 3.44 13.26 -11.12
C VAL A 324 3.01 14.63 -11.63
N ILE A 325 3.09 15.63 -10.78
CA ILE A 325 2.73 17.01 -11.11
C ILE A 325 3.93 17.92 -10.88
N ASP A 326 4.13 18.88 -11.78
CA ASP A 326 5.00 20.03 -11.59
C ASP A 326 4.11 21.27 -11.37
N PRO A 327 3.90 21.70 -10.11
CA PRO A 327 3.04 22.85 -9.80
C PRO A 327 3.58 24.19 -10.30
N GLU A 328 4.88 24.30 -10.58
CA GLU A 328 5.48 25.51 -11.16
C GLU A 328 5.14 25.63 -12.64
N LYS A 329 5.26 24.52 -13.38
CA LYS A 329 4.91 24.48 -14.81
C LYS A 329 3.41 24.29 -15.06
N ARG A 330 2.66 23.87 -14.03
CA ARG A 330 1.24 23.47 -14.13
C ARG A 330 1.05 22.31 -15.11
N GLU A 331 1.95 21.34 -15.03
CA GLU A 331 1.98 20.18 -15.92
C GLU A 331 1.80 18.90 -15.10
N ILE A 332 0.95 18.00 -15.58
CA ILE A 332 0.82 16.63 -15.08
C ILE A 332 1.47 15.71 -16.10
N TYR A 333 2.39 14.87 -15.63
CA TYR A 333 3.07 13.86 -16.42
C TYR A 333 2.47 12.50 -16.08
N VAL A 334 2.03 11.78 -17.12
CA VAL A 334 1.37 10.46 -17.04
C VAL A 334 2.18 9.44 -17.83
#